data_AF-A0A1S7DTX5-F1
#
_entry.id   AF-A0A1S7DTX5-F1
#
_cell.length_a   1.000
_cell.length_b   1.000
_cell.length_c   1.000
_cell.angle_alpha   90.00
_cell.angle_beta   90.00
_cell.angle_gamma   90.00
#
_symmetry.space_group_name_H-M   'P 1'
#
loop_
_entity.id
_entity.type
_entity.pdbx_description
1 polymer ?
#
loop_
_entity_poly.entity_id
_entity_poly.type
_entity_poly.pdbx_seq_one_letter_code
_entity_poly.pdbx_strand_id
1 'polypeptide(L)' 'MLEFYYRLYQYKNPHLAYINICFEREAYANESNLQYLKERSFWAFLKYK' A
#
# COMPACT_ATOMS: atom_id res chain seq x y z
N MET A 1 -4.44 -1.29 7.93
CA MET A 1 -5.10 -0.44 8.95
C MET A 1 -4.14 -0.01 10.06
N LEU A 2 -3.43 -0.92 10.75
CA LEU A 2 -2.42 -0.51 11.76
C LEU A 2 -1.34 0.44 11.21
N GLU A 3 -0.85 0.16 10.00
CA GLU A 3 0.13 1.03 9.32
C GLU A 3 -0.40 2.44 9.06
N PHE A 4 -1.69 2.58 8.75
CA PHE A 4 -2.29 3.89 8.53
C PHE A 4 -2.31 4.70 9.82
N TYR A 5 -2.73 4.11 10.94
CA TYR A 5 -2.69 4.77 12.25
C TYR A 5 -1.27 5.10 12.70
N TYR A 6 -0.30 4.21 12.47
CA TYR A 6 1.11 4.46 12.77
C TYR A 6 1.69 5.61 11.92
N ARG A 7 1.45 5.61 10.61
CA ARG A 7 1.89 6.68 9.71
C ARG A 7 1.12 7.98 9.95
N LEU A 8 -0.15 7.95 10.37
CA LEU A 8 -0.90 9.14 10.79
C LEU A 8 -0.28 9.79 12.03
N TYR A 9 0.11 8.96 12.99
CA TYR A 9 0.78 9.42 14.20
C TYR A 9 2.19 9.98 13.89
N GLN A 10 2.91 9.35 12.97
CA GLN A 10 4.27 9.74 12.59
C GLN A 10 4.33 10.99 11.70
N TYR A 11 3.53 11.05 10.63
CA TYR A 11 3.57 12.14 9.66
C TYR A 11 2.67 13.32 10.02
N LYS A 12 1.76 13.16 11.01
CA LYS A 12 0.69 14.12 11.41
C LYS A 12 -0.19 14.63 10.26
N ASN A 13 0.03 14.12 9.05
CA ASN A 13 -0.60 14.54 7.82
C ASN A 13 -1.36 13.33 7.28
N PRO A 14 -2.69 13.34 7.32
CA PRO A 14 -3.50 12.21 6.84
C PRO A 14 -3.26 11.95 5.35
N HIS A 15 -2.98 13.00 4.58
CA HIS A 15 -2.64 12.90 3.16
C HIS A 15 -1.32 12.14 2.94
N LEU A 16 -0.25 12.52 3.65
CA LEU A 16 1.03 11.79 3.58
C LEU A 16 0.92 10.36 4.10
N ALA A 17 0.10 10.13 5.13
CA ALA A 17 -0.13 8.79 5.66
C ALA A 17 -0.86 7.90 4.65
N TYR A 18 -1.83 8.45 3.91
CA TYR A 18 -2.60 7.77 2.87
C TYR A 18 -1.73 7.33 1.69
N ILE A 19 -0.96 8.26 1.11
CA ILE A 19 -0.06 7.99 -0.03
C ILE A 19 1.00 6.92 0.33
N ASN A 20 1.35 6.85 1.62
CA ASN A 20 2.34 5.93 2.13
C ASN A 20 1.78 4.55 2.50
N ILE A 21 0.47 4.30 2.38
CA ILE A 21 -0.08 2.98 2.65
C ILE A 21 0.51 1.98 1.64
N CYS A 22 1.09 0.87 2.13
CA CYS A 22 1.66 -0.17 1.28
C CYS A 22 0.67 -0.73 0.26
N PHE A 23 -0.61 -0.81 0.63
CA PHE A 23 -1.69 -1.24 -0.25
C PHE A 23 -1.88 -0.30 -1.46
N GLU A 24 -1.73 1.01 -1.26
CA GLU A 24 -1.89 2.00 -2.32
C GLU A 24 -0.67 2.02 -3.23
N ARG A 25 0.54 1.91 -2.66
CA ARG A 25 1.78 1.73 -3.44
C ARG A 25 1.76 0.44 -4.26
N GLU A 26 1.26 -0.65 -3.70
CA GLU A 26 1.10 -1.92 -4.41
C GLU A 26 0.07 -1.80 -5.55
N ALA A 27 -1.06 -1.13 -5.30
CA ALA A 27 -2.09 -0.91 -6.31
C ALA A 27 -1.57 -0.05 -7.47
N TYR A 28 -0.88 1.04 -7.19
CA TYR A 28 -0.24 1.89 -8.20
C TYR A 28 0.85 1.14 -8.98
N ALA A 29 1.75 0.45 -8.28
CA ALA A 29 2.85 -0.27 -8.93
C ALA A 29 2.38 -1.41 -9.85
N ASN A 30 1.19 -1.96 -9.58
CA ASN A 30 0.61 -3.04 -10.37
C ASN A 30 -0.60 -2.60 -11.19
N GLU A 31 -0.92 -1.31 -11.27
CA GLU A 31 -2.07 -0.81 -12.05
C GLU A 31 -1.94 -1.15 -13.53
N SER A 32 -0.70 -1.13 -14.04
CA SER A 32 -0.38 -1.47 -15.43
C SER A 32 -0.35 -2.98 -15.69
N ASN A 33 -0.41 -3.80 -14.64
CA ASN A 33 -0.35 -5.24 -14.75
C ASN A 33 -1.75 -5.85 -14.51
N LEU A 34 -2.55 -5.89 -15.58
CA LEU A 34 -3.91 -6.46 -15.59
C LEU A 34 -3.97 -7.93 -15.11
N GLN A 35 -2.87 -8.67 -15.24
CA GLN A 35 -2.76 -10.06 -14.80
C GLN A 35 -2.39 -10.19 -13.31
N TYR A 36 -1.93 -9.10 -12.68
CA TYR A 36 -1.52 -9.09 -11.27
C TYR A 36 -2.63 -9.56 -10.33
N LEU A 37 -3.87 -9.13 -10.58
CA LEU A 37 -5.03 -9.56 -9.79
C LEU A 37 -5.27 -11.07 -9.82
N LYS A 38 -4.82 -11.78 -10.87
CA LYS A 38 -4.96 -13.24 -11.01
C LYS A 38 -3.81 -14.02 -10.37
N GLU A 39 -2.59 -13.49 -10.41
CA GLU A 39 -1.39 -14.20 -9.91
C GLU A 39 -0.91 -13.72 -8.53
N ARG A 40 -1.54 -12.69 -7.97
CA ARG A 40 -1.18 -12.13 -6.68
C ARG A 40 -1.27 -13.19 -5.58
N SER A 41 -0.12 -13.51 -5.01
CA SER A 41 -0.05 -14.21 -3.72
C SER A 41 -0.63 -13.33 -2.62
N PHE A 42 -1.36 -13.94 -1.68
CA PHE A 42 -2.04 -13.22 -0.59
C PHE A 42 -1.09 -12.30 0.20
N TRP A 43 0.20 -12.64 0.26
CA TRP A 43 1.24 -11.91 1.00
C TRP A 43 2.13 -10.99 0.13
N ALA A 44 1.80 -10.79 -1.15
CA ALA A 44 2.59 -9.95 -2.05
C ALA A 44 2.71 -8.49 -1.56
N PHE A 45 1.72 -8.01 -0.80
CA PHE A 45 1.71 -6.65 -0.24
C PHE A 45 2.82 -6.40 0.78
N LEU A 46 3.36 -7.44 1.42
CA LEU A 46 4.51 -7.32 2.32
C LEU A 46 5.82 -7.04 1.59
N LYS A 47 5.87 -7.30 0.28
CA LYS A 47 7.04 -7.06 -0.57
C LYS A 47 7.21 -5.56 -0.86
N TYR A 48 6.13 -4.80 -0.78
CA TYR A 48 6.12 -3.35 -0.83
C TYR A 48 6.24 -2.83 0.62
N LYS A 49 7.28 -2.06 0.93
CA LYS A 49 7.57 -1.51 2.28
C LYS A 49 7.64 0.01 2.21
#